data_AF-A0A1G9M281-F1
#
_entry.id   AF-A0A1G9M281-F1
#
_cell.length_a   1.000
_cell.length_b   1.000
_cell.length_c   1.000
_cell.angle_alpha   90.00
_cell.angle_beta   90.00
_cell.angle_gamma   90.00
#
_symmetry.space_group_name_H-M   'P 1'
#
loop_
_entity.id
_entity.type
_entity.pdbx_description
1 polymer ?
#
loop_
_entity_poly.entity_id
_entity_poly.type
_entity_poly.pdbx_seq_one_letter_code
_entity_poly.pdbx_strand_id
1 'polypeptide(L)'
;MNDNLSERLRFLKRVVEREIHHLRYSSDSVFASPLTEERAAKLGDDEALAEKVEAYTSRFCRLQDTTGDKLLPLWLRALGERTGAVADNLDRAEKLGVLDSADRWLEIRQIRNQMIHEYIESPQVLADALNTAYGYQETLMAFAHAMLTDAEKRDLLG
;
A
#
# COMPACT_ATOMS: atom_id res chain seq x y z
N MET A 1 4.43 -6.55 -29.37
CA MET A 1 3.29 -6.40 -28.43
C MET A 1 3.75 -6.41 -26.97
N ASN A 2 4.83 -7.13 -26.61
CA ASN A 2 5.40 -7.15 -25.26
C ASN A 2 6.14 -5.87 -24.86
N ASP A 3 6.74 -5.12 -25.80
CA ASP A 3 7.52 -3.91 -25.50
C ASP A 3 6.76 -2.87 -24.66
N ASN A 4 5.44 -2.72 -24.89
CA ASN A 4 4.58 -1.81 -24.13
C ASN A 4 4.40 -2.28 -22.66
N LEU A 5 4.36 -3.59 -22.39
CA LEU A 5 4.22 -4.10 -21.03
C LEU A 5 5.52 -3.89 -20.24
N SER A 6 6.68 -4.17 -20.84
CA SER A 6 7.98 -3.96 -20.21
C SER A 6 8.22 -2.48 -19.88
N GLU A 7 7.91 -1.57 -20.80
CA GLU A 7 7.98 -0.13 -20.55
C GLU A 7 7.08 0.33 -19.40
N ARG A 8 5.84 -0.17 -19.36
CA ARG A 8 4.89 0.14 -18.29
C ARG A 8 5.34 -0.42 -16.94
N LEU A 9 5.91 -1.63 -16.91
CA LEU A 9 6.46 -2.21 -15.69
C LEU A 9 7.67 -1.40 -15.20
N ARG A 10 8.58 -1.00 -16.09
CA ARG A 10 9.70 -0.10 -15.75
C ARG A 10 9.21 1.23 -15.19
N PHE A 11 8.13 1.78 -15.74
CA PHE A 11 7.51 2.99 -15.20
C PHE A 11 6.92 2.75 -13.80
N LEU A 12 6.11 1.71 -13.63
CA LEU A 12 5.51 1.40 -12.33
C LEU A 12 6.56 1.07 -11.26
N LYS A 13 7.66 0.41 -11.62
CA LYS A 13 8.79 0.19 -10.72
C LYS A 13 9.27 1.51 -10.09
N ARG A 14 9.58 2.51 -10.92
CA ARG A 14 10.03 3.84 -10.44
C ARG A 14 8.98 4.55 -9.59
N VAL A 15 7.70 4.39 -9.94
CA VAL A 15 6.59 4.99 -9.17
C VAL A 15 6.50 4.35 -7.78
N VAL A 16 6.47 3.02 -7.72
CA VAL A 16 6.38 2.25 -6.48
C VAL A 16 7.57 2.53 -5.58
N GLU A 17 8.80 2.52 -6.10
CA GLU A 17 10.00 2.83 -5.31
C GLU A 17 9.92 4.22 -4.65
N ARG A 18 9.41 5.23 -5.39
CA ARG A 18 9.21 6.57 -4.86
C ARG A 18 8.08 6.62 -3.83
N GLU A 19 6.98 5.91 -4.05
CA GLU A 19 5.86 5.83 -3.10
C GLU A 19 6.29 5.16 -1.79
N ILE A 20 7.05 4.07 -1.86
CA ILE A 20 7.63 3.39 -0.70
C ILE A 20 8.55 4.34 0.08
N HIS A 21 9.44 5.06 -0.60
CA HIS A 21 10.33 6.02 0.04
C HIS A 21 9.55 7.10 0.82
N HIS A 22 8.54 7.71 0.21
CA HIS A 22 7.75 8.75 0.87
C HIS A 22 6.84 8.21 1.98
N LEU A 23 6.31 6.99 1.83
CA LEU A 23 5.55 6.32 2.88
C LEU A 23 6.42 6.08 4.12
N ARG A 24 7.63 5.53 3.94
CA ARG A 24 8.59 5.33 5.05
C ARG A 24 8.86 6.64 5.79
N TYR A 25 9.22 7.69 5.06
CA TYR A 25 9.46 9.03 5.64
C TYR A 25 8.27 9.54 6.47
N SER A 26 7.04 9.41 5.96
CA SER A 26 5.84 9.80 6.71
C SER A 26 5.61 8.92 7.94
N SER A 27 5.80 7.61 7.79
CA SER A 27 5.59 6.65 8.87
C SER A 27 6.57 6.88 10.02
N ASP A 28 7.85 7.15 9.72
CA ASP A 28 8.87 7.45 10.72
C ASP A 28 8.52 8.74 11.48
N SER A 29 7.90 9.71 10.82
CA SER A 29 7.50 10.97 11.46
C SER A 29 6.28 10.82 12.38
N VAL A 30 5.24 10.10 11.92
CA VAL A 30 3.99 9.92 12.70
C VAL A 30 4.21 8.98 13.87
N PHE A 31 4.86 7.84 13.61
CA PHE A 31 5.01 6.71 14.53
C PHE A 31 6.35 6.69 15.27
N ALA A 32 7.14 7.79 15.22
CA ALA A 32 8.29 8.00 16.11
C ALA A 32 7.91 7.83 17.60
N SER A 33 6.65 8.13 17.92
CA SER A 33 6.00 7.75 19.17
C SER A 33 4.73 6.97 18.85
N PRO A 34 4.24 6.10 19.75
CA PRO A 34 2.96 5.42 19.57
C PRO A 34 1.82 6.42 19.29
N LEU A 35 0.92 6.06 18.38
CA LEU A 35 -0.28 6.86 18.13
C LEU A 35 -1.41 6.34 19.03
N THR A 36 -1.54 6.90 20.23
CA THR A 36 -2.58 6.54 21.20
C THR A 36 -3.88 7.33 20.96
N GLU A 37 -4.95 6.96 21.65
CA GLU A 37 -6.22 7.73 21.66
C GLU A 37 -5.99 9.20 21.98
N GLU A 38 -5.21 9.50 23.02
CA GLU A 38 -4.99 10.87 23.49
C GLU A 38 -4.20 11.70 22.47
N ARG A 39 -3.30 11.04 21.72
CA ARG A 39 -2.53 11.70 20.67
C ARG A 39 -3.39 11.88 19.42
N ALA A 40 -4.26 10.92 19.11
CA ALA A 40 -5.24 11.04 18.04
C ALA A 40 -6.26 12.15 18.33
N ALA A 41 -6.68 12.32 19.58
CA ALA A 41 -7.62 13.35 20.00
C ALA A 41 -7.08 14.78 19.82
N LYS A 42 -5.75 14.94 19.78
CA LYS A 42 -5.08 16.23 19.59
C LYS A 42 -4.99 16.67 18.13
N LEU A 43 -5.34 15.83 17.14
CA LEU A 43 -5.24 16.23 15.73
C LEU A 43 -6.09 17.47 15.40
N GLY A 44 -7.22 17.67 16.10
CA GLY A 44 -8.05 18.86 15.91
C GLY A 44 -7.39 20.17 16.36
N ASP A 45 -6.44 20.10 17.30
CA ASP A 45 -5.78 21.25 17.90
C ASP A 45 -4.29 21.37 17.50
N ASP A 46 -3.70 20.32 16.92
CA ASP A 46 -2.31 20.23 16.47
C ASP A 46 -2.26 20.03 14.96
N GLU A 47 -2.29 21.13 14.22
CA GLU A 47 -2.22 21.16 12.75
C GLU A 47 -0.99 20.41 12.22
N ALA A 48 0.15 20.52 12.91
CA ALA A 48 1.39 19.88 12.48
C ALA A 48 1.32 18.34 12.61
N LEU A 49 0.62 17.82 13.63
CA LEU A 49 0.34 16.40 13.74
C LEU A 49 -0.69 15.95 12.70
N ALA A 50 -1.75 16.73 12.49
CA ALA A 50 -2.79 16.43 11.51
C ALA A 50 -2.20 16.31 10.10
N GLU A 51 -1.37 17.26 9.66
CA GLU A 51 -0.69 17.23 8.37
C GLU A 51 0.20 15.99 8.20
N LYS A 52 0.92 15.58 9.25
CA LYS A 52 1.77 14.38 9.22
C LYS A 52 0.93 13.12 9.04
N VAL A 53 -0.17 13.00 9.79
CA VAL A 53 -1.10 11.88 9.70
C VAL A 53 -1.77 11.83 8.34
N GLU A 54 -2.27 12.96 7.82
CA GLU A 54 -2.86 13.03 6.49
C GLU A 54 -1.86 12.61 5.41
N ALA A 55 -0.61 13.11 5.49
CA ALA A 55 0.44 12.74 4.57
C ALA A 55 0.73 11.23 4.62
N TYR A 56 0.78 10.63 5.81
CA TYR A 56 0.93 9.18 5.98
C TYR A 56 -0.24 8.42 5.35
N THR A 57 -1.48 8.74 5.74
CA THR A 57 -2.70 8.08 5.24
C THR A 57 -2.76 8.14 3.73
N SER A 58 -2.54 9.32 3.14
CA SER A 58 -2.55 9.53 1.69
C SER A 58 -1.49 8.69 0.98
N ARG A 59 -0.28 8.60 1.54
CA ARG A 59 0.84 7.83 0.95
C ARG A 59 0.62 6.32 1.09
N PHE A 60 0.09 5.85 2.21
CA PHE A 60 -0.24 4.44 2.42
C PHE A 60 -1.30 3.97 1.42
N CYS A 61 -2.41 4.72 1.32
CA CYS A 61 -3.50 4.40 0.40
C CYS A 61 -3.02 4.43 -1.05
N ARG A 62 -2.19 5.41 -1.41
CA ARG A 62 -1.62 5.50 -2.75
C ARG A 62 -0.75 4.29 -3.10
N LEU A 63 0.14 3.87 -2.20
CA LEU A 63 0.96 2.68 -2.44
C LEU A 63 0.09 1.43 -2.56
N GLN A 64 -0.95 1.31 -1.73
CA GLN A 64 -1.89 0.20 -1.78
C GLN A 64 -2.64 0.13 -3.11
N ASP A 65 -3.21 1.25 -3.57
CA ASP A 65 -3.91 1.35 -4.85
C ASP A 65 -2.95 1.11 -6.03
N THR A 66 -1.74 1.68 -6.01
CA THR A 66 -0.73 1.42 -7.04
C THR A 66 -0.34 -0.06 -7.07
N THR A 67 -0.17 -0.70 -5.92
CA THR A 67 0.24 -2.11 -5.82
C THR A 67 -0.88 -3.03 -6.30
N GLY A 68 -2.09 -2.88 -5.77
CA GLY A 68 -3.23 -3.77 -6.06
C GLY A 68 -3.91 -3.52 -7.39
N ASP A 69 -4.09 -2.26 -7.79
CA ASP A 69 -4.92 -1.92 -8.97
C ASP A 69 -4.11 -1.71 -10.25
N LYS A 70 -2.79 -1.46 -10.12
CA LYS A 70 -1.93 -1.16 -11.27
C LYS A 70 -0.83 -2.19 -11.44
N LEU A 71 0.01 -2.38 -10.42
CA LEU A 71 1.18 -3.26 -10.51
C LEU A 71 0.75 -4.72 -10.63
N LEU A 72 -0.11 -5.20 -9.73
CA LEU A 72 -0.58 -6.59 -9.72
C LEU A 72 -1.18 -7.04 -11.07
N PRO A 73 -2.20 -6.38 -11.63
CA PRO A 73 -2.74 -6.81 -12.92
C PRO A 73 -1.74 -6.65 -14.07
N LEU A 74 -0.82 -5.69 -14.01
CA LEU A 74 0.21 -5.54 -15.04
C LEU A 74 1.25 -6.68 -14.97
N TRP A 75 1.71 -7.03 -13.77
CA TRP A 75 2.63 -8.12 -13.52
C TRP A 75 2.02 -9.47 -13.95
N LEU A 76 0.77 -9.75 -13.58
CA LEU A 76 0.04 -10.94 -14.03
C LEU A 76 -0.03 -11.01 -15.57
N ARG A 77 -0.37 -9.91 -16.23
CA ARG A 77 -0.40 -9.87 -17.70
C ARG A 77 0.96 -10.13 -18.32
N ALA A 78 2.04 -9.61 -17.73
CA ALA A 78 3.39 -9.86 -18.20
C ALA A 78 3.81 -11.34 -18.04
N LEU A 79 3.25 -12.04 -17.04
CA LEU A 79 3.38 -13.49 -16.89
C LEU A 79 2.49 -14.30 -17.86
N GLY A 80 1.63 -13.65 -18.64
CA GLY A 80 0.65 -14.32 -19.50
C GLY A 80 -0.59 -14.84 -18.74
N GLU A 81 -0.76 -14.43 -17.49
CA GLU A 81 -1.94 -14.77 -16.69
C GLU A 81 -3.16 -13.94 -17.11
N ARG A 82 -4.35 -14.49 -16.88
CA ARG A 82 -5.61 -13.75 -17.02
C ARG A 82 -5.80 -12.87 -15.80
N THR A 83 -6.19 -11.62 -16.02
CA THR A 83 -6.57 -10.69 -14.95
C THR A 83 -8.08 -10.64 -14.79
N GLY A 84 -8.56 -10.67 -13.55
CA GLY A 84 -9.97 -10.56 -13.17
C GLY A 84 -10.20 -9.42 -12.19
N ALA A 85 -11.16 -9.61 -11.29
CA ALA A 85 -11.37 -8.70 -10.18
C ALA A 85 -10.13 -8.66 -9.26
N VAL A 86 -10.03 -7.63 -8.42
CA VAL A 86 -8.87 -7.48 -7.51
C VAL A 86 -8.70 -8.72 -6.62
N ALA A 87 -9.79 -9.28 -6.08
CA ALA A 87 -9.75 -10.51 -5.29
C ALA A 87 -9.14 -11.68 -6.07
N ASP A 88 -9.62 -11.96 -7.29
CA ASP A 88 -9.08 -13.03 -8.14
C ASP A 88 -7.57 -12.84 -8.42
N ASN A 89 -7.15 -11.60 -8.64
CA ASN A 89 -5.76 -11.28 -8.91
C ASN A 89 -4.89 -11.49 -7.66
N LEU A 90 -5.39 -11.14 -6.46
CA LEU A 90 -4.70 -11.35 -5.19
C LEU A 90 -4.57 -12.86 -4.89
N ASP A 91 -5.64 -13.63 -5.06
CA ASP A 91 -5.61 -15.09 -4.94
C ASP A 91 -4.57 -15.71 -5.87
N ARG A 92 -4.44 -15.16 -7.09
CA ARG A 92 -3.41 -15.61 -8.03
C ARG A 92 -2.01 -15.27 -7.54
N ALA A 93 -1.81 -14.07 -6.99
CA ALA A 93 -0.55 -13.63 -6.42
C ALA A 93 -0.13 -14.49 -5.22
N GLU A 94 -1.08 -14.86 -4.36
CA GLU A 94 -0.86 -15.77 -3.23
C GLU A 94 -0.44 -17.17 -3.70
N LYS A 95 -1.15 -17.73 -4.69
CA LYS A 95 -0.77 -19.03 -5.30
C LYS A 95 0.59 -19.00 -6.00
N LEU A 96 1.04 -17.83 -6.46
CA LEU A 96 2.36 -17.64 -7.06
C LEU A 96 3.44 -17.35 -6.00
N GLY A 97 3.08 -17.24 -4.72
CA GLY A 97 3.99 -17.06 -3.60
C GLY A 97 4.57 -15.66 -3.47
N VAL A 98 3.95 -14.63 -4.08
CA VAL A 98 4.38 -13.23 -3.94
C VAL A 98 3.59 -12.45 -2.88
N LEU A 99 2.46 -13.01 -2.42
CA LEU A 99 1.62 -12.46 -1.37
C LEU A 99 1.34 -13.54 -0.34
N ASP A 100 1.38 -13.21 0.95
CA ASP A 100 1.14 -14.18 2.02
C ASP A 100 -0.35 -14.50 2.22
N SER A 101 -1.22 -13.51 2.05
CA SER A 101 -2.67 -13.66 2.22
C SER A 101 -3.45 -12.60 1.44
N ALA A 102 -4.30 -13.04 0.50
CA ALA A 102 -5.22 -12.19 -0.23
C ALA A 102 -6.30 -11.57 0.68
N ASP A 103 -6.87 -12.38 1.58
CA ASP A 103 -7.88 -11.94 2.54
C ASP A 103 -7.36 -10.81 3.42
N ARG A 104 -6.15 -10.97 3.98
CA ARG A 104 -5.56 -9.95 4.84
C ARG A 104 -5.34 -8.64 4.09
N TRP A 105 -4.91 -8.70 2.83
CA TRP A 105 -4.75 -7.51 2.02
C TRP A 105 -6.09 -6.77 1.82
N LEU A 106 -7.17 -7.50 1.56
CA LEU A 106 -8.52 -6.95 1.37
C LEU A 106 -9.08 -6.33 2.66
N GLU A 107 -8.86 -6.96 3.81
CA GLU A 107 -9.20 -6.39 5.12
C GLU A 107 -8.52 -5.02 5.31
N ILE A 108 -7.20 -4.95 5.11
CA ILE A 108 -6.45 -3.71 5.28
C ILE A 108 -6.89 -2.64 4.28
N ARG A 109 -7.29 -3.03 3.06
CA ARG A 109 -7.85 -2.09 2.08
C ARG A 109 -9.12 -1.41 2.57
N GLN A 110 -9.94 -2.08 3.36
CA GLN A 110 -11.17 -1.49 3.91
C GLN A 110 -10.88 -0.48 5.04
N ILE A 111 -9.75 -0.64 5.76
CA ILE A 111 -9.34 0.25 6.86
C ILE A 111 -9.09 1.69 6.38
N ARG A 112 -8.84 1.91 5.08
CA ARG A 112 -8.71 3.26 4.51
C ARG A 112 -9.85 4.20 4.92
N ASN A 113 -11.09 3.71 4.93
CA ASN A 113 -12.24 4.54 5.26
C ASN A 113 -12.23 5.02 6.72
N GLN A 114 -11.56 4.27 7.60
CA GLN A 114 -11.41 4.59 9.02
C GLN A 114 -10.19 5.48 9.30
N MET A 115 -9.30 5.70 8.32
CA MET A 115 -8.14 6.59 8.47
C MET A 115 -8.41 8.02 7.99
N ILE A 116 -9.58 8.29 7.40
CA ILE A 116 -9.96 9.61 6.90
C ILE A 116 -10.53 10.42 8.06
N HIS A 117 -9.78 11.42 8.49
CA HIS A 117 -10.00 12.22 9.70
C HIS A 117 -11.34 12.99 9.72
N GLU A 118 -11.90 13.35 8.56
CA GLU A 118 -13.09 14.22 8.47
C GLU A 118 -14.38 13.63 9.08
N TYR A 119 -14.43 12.33 9.39
CA TYR A 119 -15.65 11.66 9.83
C TYR A 119 -15.50 10.85 11.12
N ILE A 120 -14.39 11.00 11.85
CA ILE A 120 -14.14 10.14 13.00
C ILE A 120 -14.62 10.80 14.28
N GLU A 121 -15.79 10.35 14.75
CA GLU A 121 -16.36 10.71 16.06
C GLU A 121 -15.59 10.10 17.24
N SER A 122 -14.60 9.22 16.98
CA SER A 122 -13.82 8.51 18.00
C SER A 122 -12.31 8.48 17.72
N PRO A 123 -11.50 9.27 18.46
CA PRO A 123 -10.03 9.24 18.36
C PRO A 123 -9.41 7.84 18.49
N GLN A 124 -10.03 6.95 19.26
CA GLN A 124 -9.60 5.56 19.40
C GLN A 124 -9.69 4.79 18.08
N VAL A 125 -10.80 4.93 17.34
CA VAL A 125 -10.99 4.27 16.03
C VAL A 125 -9.93 4.74 15.03
N LEU A 126 -9.62 6.04 15.01
CA LEU A 126 -8.55 6.57 14.17
C LEU A 126 -7.18 5.99 14.55
N ALA A 127 -6.86 5.99 15.85
CA ALA A 127 -5.61 5.45 16.35
C ALA A 127 -5.46 3.96 15.96
N ASP A 128 -6.50 3.15 16.16
CA ASP A 128 -6.49 1.73 15.83
C ASP A 128 -6.31 1.50 14.33
N ALA A 129 -7.03 2.25 13.49
CA ALA A 129 -6.92 2.16 12.04
C ALA A 129 -5.50 2.50 11.55
N LEU A 130 -4.93 3.60 12.05
CA LEU A 130 -3.58 4.05 11.69
C LEU A 130 -2.49 3.10 12.18
N ASN A 131 -2.58 2.60 13.42
CA ASN A 131 -1.63 1.60 13.93
C ASN A 131 -1.74 0.27 13.16
N THR A 132 -2.95 -0.12 12.77
CA THR A 132 -3.15 -1.34 11.96
C THR A 132 -2.52 -1.19 10.56
N ALA A 133 -2.73 -0.04 9.91
CA ALA A 133 -2.07 0.26 8.63
C ALA A 133 -0.54 0.30 8.78
N TYR A 134 -0.03 0.90 9.86
CA TYR A 134 1.41 0.95 10.15
C TYR A 134 2.00 -0.44 10.35
N GLY A 135 1.34 -1.30 11.13
CA GLY A 135 1.77 -2.68 11.32
C GLY A 135 1.78 -3.51 10.02
N TYR A 136 0.92 -3.18 9.06
CA TYR A 136 0.86 -3.87 7.76
C TYR A 136 1.77 -3.26 6.69
N GLN A 137 2.33 -2.08 6.90
CA GLN A 137 3.01 -1.34 5.83
C GLN A 137 4.19 -2.11 5.22
N GLU A 138 4.96 -2.83 6.04
CA GLU A 138 6.10 -3.61 5.55
C GLU A 138 5.64 -4.77 4.68
N THR A 139 4.51 -5.41 5.02
CA THR A 139 3.89 -6.45 4.17
C THR A 139 3.44 -5.87 2.82
N LEU A 140 2.84 -4.67 2.82
CA LEU A 140 2.45 -3.99 1.58
C LEU A 140 3.68 -3.66 0.71
N MET A 141 4.75 -3.13 1.30
CA MET A 141 6.00 -2.85 0.59
C MET A 141 6.66 -4.12 0.06
N ALA A 142 6.69 -5.19 0.87
CA ALA A 142 7.25 -6.48 0.50
C ALA A 142 6.49 -7.10 -0.67
N PHE A 143 5.16 -7.02 -0.69
CA PHE A 143 4.34 -7.50 -1.80
C PHE A 143 4.67 -6.78 -3.11
N ALA A 144 4.76 -5.45 -3.08
CA ALA A 144 5.13 -4.66 -4.24
C ALA A 144 6.54 -5.01 -4.75
N HIS A 145 7.52 -5.14 -3.84
CA HIS A 145 8.88 -5.55 -4.18
C HIS A 145 8.95 -6.98 -4.73
N ALA A 146 8.20 -7.92 -4.16
CA ALA A 146 8.18 -9.31 -4.62
C ALA A 146 7.77 -9.42 -6.10
N MET A 147 6.73 -8.70 -6.51
CA MET A 147 6.30 -8.66 -7.92
C MET A 147 7.36 -8.05 -8.83
N LEU A 148 8.01 -6.96 -8.40
CA LEU A 148 9.06 -6.29 -9.19
C LEU A 148 10.32 -7.18 -9.32
N THR A 149 10.73 -7.82 -8.23
CA THR A 149 11.85 -8.77 -8.23
C THR A 149 11.55 -10.02 -9.07
N ASP A 150 10.32 -10.54 -9.04
CA ASP A 150 9.92 -11.64 -9.92
C ASP A 150 9.95 -11.21 -11.40
N ALA A 151 9.47 -10.00 -11.72
CA ALA A 151 9.54 -9.45 -13.07
C ALA A 151 10.99 -9.31 -13.57
N GLU A 152 11.91 -8.86 -12.72
CA GLU A 152 13.35 -8.80 -13.02
C GLU A 152 13.96 -10.18 -13.29
N LYS A 153 13.70 -11.14 -12.40
CA LYS A 153 14.23 -12.51 -12.52
C LYS A 153 13.79 -13.21 -13.81
N ARG A 154 12.64 -12.81 -14.35
CA ARG A 154 12.04 -13.36 -15.58
C ARG A 154 12.32 -12.51 -16.82
N ASP A 155 13.17 -11.49 -16.71
CA ASP A 155 13.52 -10.58 -17.80
C ASP A 155 12.31 -9.85 -18.43
N LEU A 156 11.26 -9.61 -17.62
CA LEU A 156 10.06 -8.89 -18.06
C LEU A 156 10.25 -7.37 -18.07
N LEU A 157 11.41 -6.89 -17.61
CA LEU A 157 11.81 -5.49 -17.64
C LEU A 157 12.80 -5.17 -18.78
N GLY A 158 13.12 -6.16 -19.63
CA GLY A 158 13.94 -6.01 -20.83
C GLY A 158 13.45 -4.93 -21.78
#